data_AF-A0A6L8E4W3-F1
#
_entry.id   AF-A0A6L8E4W3-F1
#
_cell.length_a   1.000
_cell.length_b   1.000
_cell.length_c   1.000
_cell.angle_alpha   90.00
_cell.angle_beta   90.00
_cell.angle_gamma   90.00
#
_symmetry.space_group_name_H-M   'P 1'
#
loop_
_entity.id
_entity.type
_entity.pdbx_description
1 polymer ?
#
loop_
_entity_poly.entity_id
_entity_poly.type
_entity_poly.pdbx_seq_one_letter_code
_entity_poly.pdbx_strand_id
1 'polypeptide(L)'
;MRECRRTIALGTLPAFPEPAGRAPCLHFIAAWGPEPRRAPLAEETLVALEGNREFVIRNLRAGDVTPRALEARRGEIEAACRRFARAVDVEACPRPPGGVPSKGPASWGALFGDPHERDAVAREFARLLLGASPGGRESMP
;
A
#
# COMPACT_ATOMS: atom_id res chain seq x y z
N MET A 1 -1.92 -3.75 -17.88
CA MET A 1 -1.53 -4.94 -17.09
C MET A 1 -2.80 -5.55 -16.50
N ARG A 2 -2.99 -6.87 -16.59
CA ARG A 2 -4.22 -7.55 -16.11
C ARG A 2 -4.18 -7.65 -14.58
N GLU A 3 -4.95 -6.82 -13.87
CA GLU A 3 -5.09 -6.89 -12.42
C GLU A 3 -5.69 -8.25 -12.00
N CYS A 4 -5.06 -8.88 -11.01
CA CYS A 4 -5.39 -10.23 -10.57
C CYS A 4 -6.54 -10.14 -9.54
N ARG A 5 -7.72 -10.64 -9.88
CA ARG A 5 -9.01 -10.24 -9.28
C ARG A 5 -9.49 -10.98 -8.00
N ARG A 6 -8.65 -11.57 -7.14
CA ARG A 6 -9.20 -12.38 -6.01
C ARG A 6 -8.44 -12.22 -4.68
N THR A 7 -9.20 -11.76 -3.67
CA THR A 7 -8.94 -11.63 -2.22
C THR A 7 -8.29 -12.86 -1.60
N ILE A 8 -7.36 -12.65 -0.67
CA ILE A 8 -6.56 -13.71 -0.04
C ILE A 8 -7.12 -14.09 1.33
N ALA A 9 -7.43 -15.36 1.54
CA ALA A 9 -7.60 -15.92 2.89
C ALA A 9 -6.27 -16.56 3.34
N LEU A 10 -5.49 -15.84 4.15
CA LEU A 10 -4.15 -16.29 4.57
C LEU A 10 -4.17 -17.61 5.38
N GLY A 11 -5.29 -17.94 6.02
CA GLY A 11 -5.47 -19.19 6.79
C GLY A 11 -5.74 -20.44 5.96
N THR A 12 -5.86 -20.33 4.63
CA THR A 12 -6.17 -21.47 3.74
C THR A 12 -5.01 -21.85 2.82
N LEU A 13 -3.80 -21.34 3.07
CA LEU A 13 -2.61 -21.71 2.29
C LEU A 13 -2.14 -23.12 2.71
N PRO A 14 -1.97 -24.07 1.78
CA PRO A 14 -1.45 -25.41 2.11
C PRO A 14 0.04 -25.35 2.47
N ALA A 15 0.50 -26.33 3.23
CA ALA A 15 1.89 -26.47 3.59
C ALA A 15 2.75 -26.89 2.38
N PHE A 16 3.96 -26.33 2.29
CA PHE A 16 4.95 -26.74 1.28
C PHE A 16 5.31 -28.23 1.47
N PRO A 17 5.42 -29.08 0.42
CA PRO A 17 5.59 -28.77 -1.01
C PRO A 17 4.34 -29.05 -1.87
N GLU A 18 3.16 -29.20 -1.27
CA GLU A 18 1.96 -29.54 -2.06
C GLU A 18 1.62 -28.39 -3.02
N PRO A 19 1.38 -28.68 -4.32
CA PRO A 19 0.97 -27.66 -5.27
C PRO A 19 -0.45 -27.24 -4.92
N ALA A 20 -0.56 -26.16 -4.15
CA ALA A 20 -1.81 -25.45 -3.94
C ALA A 20 -2.49 -25.20 -5.30
N GLY A 21 -3.79 -25.47 -5.39
CA GLY A 21 -4.61 -24.80 -6.41
C GLY A 21 -4.31 -23.29 -6.41
N ARG A 22 -4.29 -22.68 -7.61
CA ARG A 22 -3.81 -21.32 -7.92
C ARG A 22 -3.70 -20.39 -6.69
N ALA A 23 -2.47 -20.16 -6.26
CA ALA A 23 -2.14 -19.32 -5.11
C ALA A 23 -2.80 -17.92 -5.20
N PRO A 24 -3.28 -17.37 -4.08
CA PRO A 24 -3.87 -16.05 -4.04
C PRO A 24 -2.80 -14.98 -4.36
N CYS A 25 -3.14 -14.02 -5.20
CA CYS A 25 -2.20 -13.04 -5.73
C CYS A 25 -2.19 -11.77 -4.86
N LEU A 26 -1.15 -11.62 -4.04
CA LEU A 26 -0.85 -10.34 -3.37
C LEU A 26 -0.42 -9.33 -4.43
N HIS A 27 -1.03 -8.14 -4.43
CA HIS A 27 -0.53 -7.01 -5.21
C HIS A 27 0.48 -6.25 -4.38
N PHE A 28 1.64 -6.04 -5.00
CA PHE A 28 2.59 -5.07 -4.50
C PHE A 28 1.96 -3.68 -4.58
N ILE A 29 1.87 -3.01 -3.43
CA ILE A 29 1.49 -1.61 -3.34
C ILE A 29 2.80 -0.83 -3.33
N ALA A 30 3.54 -0.80 -2.22
CA ALA A 30 4.71 0.06 -2.09
C ALA A 30 5.82 -0.56 -1.24
N ALA A 31 7.04 -0.02 -1.32
CA ALA A 31 8.13 -0.40 -0.42
C ALA A 31 8.99 0.80 -0.02
N TRP A 32 9.22 0.95 1.29
CA TRP A 32 9.81 2.14 1.92
C TRP A 32 10.98 1.76 2.84
N GLY A 33 11.84 2.73 3.12
CA GLY A 33 12.99 2.55 4.01
C GLY A 33 13.98 3.72 3.96
N PRO A 34 14.96 3.77 4.88
CA PRO A 34 15.85 4.92 5.07
C PRO A 34 17.03 5.04 4.06
N GLU A 35 17.18 4.11 3.11
CA GLU A 35 18.33 4.08 2.17
C GLU A 35 18.03 4.72 0.81
N PRO A 36 19.06 5.19 0.06
CA PRO A 36 19.11 6.55 -0.51
C PRO A 36 18.23 6.83 -1.73
N ARG A 37 17.29 5.93 -2.06
CA ARG A 37 16.38 6.06 -3.21
C ARG A 37 14.91 5.83 -2.89
N ARG A 38 14.56 5.48 -1.66
CA ARG A 38 13.17 5.21 -1.29
C ARG A 38 12.64 6.33 -0.40
N ALA A 39 11.44 6.80 -0.74
CA ALA A 39 10.72 7.74 0.06
C ALA A 39 10.04 7.04 1.27
N PRO A 40 9.51 7.79 2.23
CA PRO A 40 8.73 7.22 3.32
C PRO A 40 7.45 6.52 2.81
N LEU A 41 6.83 5.72 3.68
CA LEU A 41 5.67 4.87 3.36
C LEU A 41 4.56 5.61 2.61
N ALA A 42 4.21 6.81 3.07
CA ALA A 42 3.11 7.59 2.50
C ALA A 42 3.37 8.00 1.05
N GLU A 43 4.59 8.47 0.77
CA GLU A 43 5.07 8.90 -0.54
C GLU A 43 5.13 7.73 -1.53
N GLU A 44 5.77 6.63 -1.12
CA GLU A 44 5.88 5.42 -1.96
C GLU A 44 4.49 4.83 -2.26
N THR A 45 3.60 4.84 -1.26
CA THR A 45 2.22 4.37 -1.45
C THR A 45 1.45 5.30 -2.39
N LEU A 46 1.60 6.61 -2.26
CA LEU A 46 0.94 7.57 -3.14
C LEU A 46 1.35 7.36 -4.61
N VAL A 47 2.64 7.18 -4.87
CA VAL A 47 3.16 6.92 -6.21
C VAL A 47 2.67 5.55 -6.73
N ALA A 48 2.68 4.53 -5.89
CA ALA A 48 2.22 3.19 -6.26
C ALA A 48 0.72 3.09 -6.60
N LEU A 49 -0.08 3.99 -6.04
CA LEU A 49 -1.52 4.07 -6.31
C LEU A 49 -1.82 4.89 -7.57
N GLU A 50 -0.81 5.44 -8.23
CA GLU A 50 -1.00 6.12 -9.51
C GLU A 50 -1.63 5.19 -10.55
N GLY A 51 -2.66 5.70 -11.24
CA GLY A 51 -3.45 4.92 -12.18
C GLY A 51 -4.49 3.99 -11.53
N ASN A 52 -4.58 3.90 -10.19
CA ASN A 52 -5.71 3.24 -9.55
C ASN A 52 -7.02 3.97 -9.94
N ARG A 53 -8.10 3.18 -10.11
CA ARG A 53 -9.41 3.68 -10.54
C ARG A 53 -9.88 4.89 -9.73
N GLU A 54 -9.71 4.88 -8.41
CA GLU A 54 -10.19 5.98 -7.56
C GLU A 54 -9.43 7.29 -7.84
N PHE A 55 -8.10 7.20 -7.99
CA PHE A 55 -7.25 8.36 -8.31
C PHE A 55 -7.60 8.92 -9.68
N VAL A 56 -7.88 8.04 -10.66
CA VAL A 56 -8.35 8.45 -11.98
C VAL A 56 -9.70 9.17 -11.91
N ILE A 57 -10.67 8.63 -11.17
CA ILE A 57 -12.01 9.24 -11.03
C ILE A 57 -11.94 10.62 -10.39
N ARG A 58 -11.06 10.79 -9.39
CA ARG A 58 -10.92 12.07 -8.67
C ARG A 58 -9.88 13.01 -9.27
N ASN A 59 -9.27 12.64 -10.39
CA ASN A 59 -8.16 13.36 -11.01
C ASN A 59 -7.03 13.67 -10.00
N LEU A 60 -6.73 12.71 -9.11
CA LEU A 60 -5.64 12.79 -8.16
C LEU A 60 -4.39 12.17 -8.79
N ARG A 61 -3.33 12.96 -8.91
CA ARG A 61 -2.01 12.48 -9.34
C ARG A 61 -1.01 12.65 -8.22
N ALA A 62 -0.08 11.71 -8.10
CA ALA A 62 0.96 11.78 -7.09
C ALA A 62 1.78 13.08 -7.21
N GLY A 63 2.08 13.51 -8.45
CA GLY A 63 2.80 14.75 -8.72
C GLY A 63 2.07 16.05 -8.36
N ASP A 64 0.75 16.01 -8.19
CA ASP A 64 -0.06 17.18 -7.83
C ASP A 64 -0.16 17.37 -6.31
N VAL A 65 0.21 16.35 -5.53
CA VAL A 65 0.15 16.40 -4.06
C VAL A 65 1.41 17.06 -3.54
N THR A 66 1.24 18.25 -2.95
CA THR A 66 2.37 18.96 -2.34
C THR A 66 2.91 18.19 -1.11
N PRO A 67 4.22 18.24 -0.83
CA PRO A 67 4.80 17.61 0.37
C PRO A 67 4.13 18.09 1.66
N ARG A 68 3.74 19.37 1.72
CA ARG A 68 3.04 19.94 2.88
C ARG A 68 1.66 19.34 3.10
N ALA A 69 0.89 19.11 2.03
CA ALA A 69 -0.43 18.50 2.12
C ALA A 69 -0.34 17.04 2.58
N LEU A 70 0.67 16.31 2.07
CA LEU A 70 0.95 14.94 2.51
C LEU A 70 1.37 14.89 3.98
N GLU A 71 2.28 15.77 4.39
CA GLU A 71 2.79 15.83 5.77
C GLU A 71 1.67 16.16 6.77
N ALA A 72 0.78 17.09 6.42
CA ALA A 72 -0.35 17.48 7.28
C ALA A 72 -1.28 16.31 7.64
N ARG A 73 -1.27 15.23 6.86
CA ARG A 73 -2.12 14.04 7.03
C ARG A 73 -1.31 12.75 7.20
N ARG A 74 0.01 12.83 7.39
CA ARG A 74 0.91 11.66 7.35
C ARG A 74 0.45 10.53 8.28
N GLY A 75 0.13 10.86 9.53
CA GLY A 75 -0.33 9.87 10.51
C GLY A 75 -1.59 9.11 10.07
N GLU A 76 -2.57 9.84 9.51
CA GLU A 76 -3.83 9.26 9.01
C GLU A 76 -3.60 8.38 7.77
N ILE A 77 -2.71 8.83 6.88
CA ILE A 77 -2.33 8.13 5.65
C ILE A 77 -1.62 6.82 5.97
N GLU A 78 -0.61 6.84 6.84
CA GLU A 78 0.10 5.63 7.25
C GLU A 78 -0.82 4.66 8.02
N ALA A 79 -1.74 5.19 8.84
CA ALA A 79 -2.75 4.38 9.51
C ALA A 79 -3.68 3.69 8.48
N ALA A 80 -4.08 4.39 7.41
CA ALA A 80 -4.86 3.79 6.33
C ALA A 80 -4.09 2.66 5.62
N CYS A 81 -2.80 2.84 5.34
CA CYS A 81 -1.94 1.79 4.79
C CYS A 81 -1.94 0.55 5.70
N ARG A 82 -1.69 0.73 7.00
CA ARG A 82 -1.62 -0.38 7.97
C ARG A 82 -2.96 -1.06 8.22
N ARG A 83 -4.08 -0.35 8.01
CA ARG A 83 -5.43 -0.88 8.22
C ARG A 83 -5.88 -1.80 7.08
N PHE A 84 -5.57 -1.43 5.84
CA PHE A 84 -6.08 -2.14 4.67
C PHE A 84 -5.06 -3.03 4.01
N ALA A 85 -3.77 -2.82 4.23
CA ALA A 85 -2.75 -3.59 3.56
C ALA A 85 -1.76 -4.19 4.56
N ARG A 86 -1.15 -5.30 4.15
CA ARG A 86 -0.19 -6.04 4.93
C ARG A 86 1.19 -5.40 4.79
N ALA A 87 1.68 -4.82 5.88
CA ALA A 87 3.09 -4.50 6.03
C ALA A 87 3.88 -5.79 6.27
N VAL A 88 4.90 -6.01 5.46
CA VAL A 88 5.91 -7.04 5.62
C VAL A 88 7.20 -6.34 6.00
N ASP A 89 7.69 -6.64 7.19
CA ASP A 89 9.05 -6.28 7.58
C ASP A 89 10.01 -7.21 6.83
N VAL A 90 10.81 -6.64 5.93
CA VAL A 90 11.76 -7.39 5.12
C VAL A 90 12.88 -7.95 5.99
N GLU A 91 13.12 -7.39 7.18
CA GLU A 91 14.06 -7.96 8.14
C GLU A 91 13.53 -9.25 8.79
N ALA A 92 12.20 -9.39 8.90
CA ALA A 92 11.54 -10.59 9.41
C ALA A 92 11.37 -11.70 8.36
N CYS A 93 11.64 -11.41 7.08
CA CYS A 93 11.62 -12.42 6.04
C CYS A 93 12.88 -13.29 6.10
N PRO A 94 12.76 -14.63 6.16
CA PRO A 94 13.91 -15.53 6.17
C PRO A 94 14.74 -15.29 4.91
N ARG A 95 15.99 -14.86 5.09
CA ARG A 95 16.90 -14.60 3.96
C ARG A 95 17.22 -15.92 3.25
N PRO A 96 17.23 -15.96 1.91
CA PRO A 96 17.74 -17.11 1.19
C PRO A 96 19.21 -17.35 1.58
N PRO A 97 19.66 -18.61 1.69
CA PRO A 97 21.04 -18.92 2.03
C PRO A 97 21.98 -18.29 0.99
N GLY A 98 22.90 -17.42 1.45
CA GLY A 98 23.83 -16.66 0.59
C GLY A 98 23.55 -15.15 0.47
N GLY A 99 22.52 -14.62 1.15
CA GLY A 99 22.23 -13.18 1.16
C GLY A 99 23.30 -12.34 1.88
N VAL A 100 23.76 -11.26 1.23
CA VAL A 100 24.72 -10.29 1.79
C VAL A 100 24.12 -9.65 3.07
N PRO A 101 24.87 -9.53 4.17
CA PRO A 101 24.37 -8.84 5.36
C PRO A 101 24.11 -7.37 5.05
N SER A 102 22.87 -6.93 5.24
CA SER A 102 22.50 -5.51 5.35
C SER A 102 23.35 -4.87 6.46
N LYS A 103 24.19 -3.89 6.10
CA LYS A 103 24.97 -3.09 7.05
C LYS A 103 24.22 -1.79 7.34
N GLY A 104 23.26 -1.84 8.25
CA GLY A 104 22.61 -0.64 8.77
C GLY A 104 21.39 -0.98 9.63
N PRO A 105 21.03 -0.14 10.62
CA PRO A 105 19.76 -0.28 11.33
C PRO A 105 18.64 0.26 10.41
N ALA A 106 17.79 -0.60 9.85
CA ALA A 106 16.73 -0.09 8.99
C ALA A 106 15.57 -1.07 8.85
N SER A 107 14.42 -0.74 9.42
CA SER A 107 13.14 -1.39 9.18
C SER A 107 12.68 -1.16 7.73
N TRP A 108 13.04 -2.09 6.85
CA TRP A 108 12.56 -2.10 5.46
C TRP A 108 11.15 -2.67 5.43
N GLY A 109 10.20 -1.91 4.88
CA GLY A 109 8.82 -2.36 4.77
C GLY A 109 8.37 -2.52 3.33
N ALA A 110 7.56 -3.55 3.08
CA ALA A 110 6.79 -3.68 1.86
C ALA A 110 5.30 -3.81 2.19
N LEU A 111 4.47 -3.15 1.39
CA LEU A 111 3.03 -3.06 1.57
C LEU A 111 2.39 -3.88 0.46
N PHE A 112 1.65 -4.91 0.85
CA PHE A 112 0.91 -5.76 -0.06
C PHE A 112 -0.56 -5.72 0.29
N GLY A 113 -1.41 -5.77 -0.71
CA GLY A 113 -2.83 -5.99 -0.49
C GLY A 113 -3.43 -6.75 -1.65
N ASP A 114 -4.61 -7.30 -1.45
CA ASP A 114 -5.44 -7.74 -2.57
C ASP A 114 -6.05 -6.51 -3.31
N PRO A 115 -6.77 -6.72 -4.44
CA PRO A 115 -7.36 -5.60 -5.18
C PRO A 115 -8.32 -4.72 -4.36
N HIS A 116 -9.12 -5.32 -3.48
CA HIS A 116 -10.09 -4.59 -2.66
C HIS A 116 -9.39 -3.76 -1.58
N GLU A 117 -8.32 -4.31 -1.01
CA GLU A 117 -7.44 -3.63 -0.07
C GLU A 117 -6.72 -2.45 -0.74
N ARG A 118 -6.13 -2.66 -1.91
CA ARG A 118 -5.49 -1.59 -2.71
C ARG A 118 -6.49 -0.48 -3.04
N ASP A 119 -7.71 -0.84 -3.45
CA ASP A 119 -8.77 0.13 -3.72
C ASP A 119 -9.26 0.85 -2.46
N ALA A 120 -9.26 0.19 -1.29
CA ALA A 120 -9.62 0.81 -0.03
C ALA A 120 -8.56 1.82 0.43
N VAL A 121 -7.27 1.48 0.29
CA VAL A 121 -6.18 2.44 0.53
C VAL A 121 -6.33 3.64 -0.41
N ALA A 122 -6.58 3.42 -1.71
CA ALA A 122 -6.76 4.51 -2.67
C ALA A 122 -7.93 5.44 -2.32
N ARG A 123 -9.08 4.88 -1.89
CA ARG A 123 -10.22 5.68 -1.42
C ARG A 123 -9.89 6.54 -0.21
N GLU A 124 -9.17 6.00 0.75
CA GLU A 124 -8.76 6.78 1.93
C GLU A 124 -7.75 7.87 1.59
N PHE A 125 -6.75 7.55 0.77
CA PHE A 125 -5.78 8.55 0.31
C PHE A 125 -6.49 9.70 -0.38
N ALA A 126 -7.39 9.38 -1.31
CA ALA A 126 -8.14 10.39 -2.04
C ALA A 126 -9.05 11.22 -1.12
N ARG A 127 -9.68 10.60 -0.10
CA ARG A 127 -10.50 11.29 0.90
C ARG A 127 -9.67 12.22 1.79
N LEU A 128 -8.50 11.76 2.25
CA LEU A 128 -7.63 12.53 3.13
C LEU A 128 -6.99 13.73 2.41
N LEU A 129 -6.64 13.55 1.13
CA LEU A 129 -5.95 14.58 0.34
C LEU A 129 -6.91 15.58 -0.32
N LEU A 130 -8.11 15.15 -0.72
CA LEU A 130 -9.07 15.99 -1.45
C LEU A 130 -10.34 16.31 -0.66
N GLY A 131 -10.56 15.70 0.51
CA GLY A 131 -11.80 15.79 1.27
C GLY A 131 -12.86 14.75 0.88
N ALA A 132 -14.06 14.86 1.48
CA ALA A 132 -15.18 13.99 1.15
C ALA A 132 -15.55 14.11 -0.34
N SER A 133 -16.04 13.01 -0.94
CA SER A 133 -16.55 13.06 -2.32
C SER A 133 -17.59 14.17 -2.46
N PRO A 134 -17.68 14.85 -3.61
CA PRO A 134 -18.69 15.88 -3.89
C PRO A 134 -20.16 15.36 -3.95
N GLY A 135 -20.45 14.21 -3.35
CA GLY A 135 -21.80 13.62 -3.22
C GLY A 135 -22.23 13.30 -1.79
N GLY A 136 -21.40 13.59 -0.77
CA GLY A 136 -21.80 13.46 0.63
C GLY A 136 -22.59 14.69 1.05
N ARG A 137 -23.93 14.58 1.13
CA ARG A 137 -24.75 15.55 1.85
C ARG A 137 -24.33 15.52 3.32
N GLU A 138 -23.52 16.48 3.74
CA GLU A 138 -23.43 16.84 5.14
C GLU A 138 -24.74 17.51 5.52
N SER A 139 -25.59 16.75 6.21
CA SER A 139 -26.71 17.31 6.95
C SER A 139 -26.14 18.21 8.04
N MET A 140 -26.31 19.53 7.86
CA MET A 140 -26.11 20.53 8.89
C MET A 140 -27.03 20.26 10.09
N PRO A 141 -26.54 20.36 11.34
CA PRO A 141 -27.37 20.81 12.45
C PRO A 141 -27.65 22.31 12.35
#